data_AF-G0L8V1-F1
#
_entry.id   AF-G0L8V1-F1
#
_cell.length_a   1.000
_cell.length_b   1.000
_cell.length_c   1.000
_cell.angle_alpha   90.00
_cell.angle_beta   90.00
_cell.angle_gamma   90.00
#
_symmetry.space_group_name_H-M   'P 1'
#
loop_
_entity.id
_entity.type
_entity.pdbx_description
1 polymer ?
#
loop_
_entity_poly.entity_id
_entity_poly.type
_entity_poly.pdbx_seq_one_letter_code
_entity_poly.pdbx_strand_id
1 'polypeptide(L)'
;MSLQKVRFGNKDGQDLVGRLELPANRHPHNFAIFAHCFTCTKNLTAVRNISKALTSNGFGVLRFDFTGLGESDGDFENTNFSGNVEDLIAASDFLEKNYQAPTLLVGHSLGGAAVIFAADKINSIKALTTIGAPSNPIHIEHLLKEGIPEIEKSGKAVINLSGRDFTIKKQFLDDLQHKPLSQILGQLRKPILILHSPQDTTVAIKNAEEIYVAARHPKSFISLDGADHLLSNKRDSFYAGEVISGWAKRYLKIDTTRKEEPKTKHQVVASLDHDDGFSTQMKVGNHFLTADEPVDVGGNDFGPSPYELVSAGLSACTAMTIQMYAKRKAWVIDNIEVHTSHNRSHVADCKDCESDGSKIDTFEREIKLTGPLDEKQKKRILQIADKCPVHKTLHSQIQVITKLID
;
A
#
# COMPACT_ATOMS: atom_id res chain seq x y z
N MET A 1 -2.44 5.67 6.07
CA MET A 1 -3.17 5.18 4.88
C MET A 1 -4.66 5.41 5.07
N SER A 2 -5.30 6.20 4.21
CA SER A 2 -6.75 6.39 4.25
C SER A 2 -7.45 5.25 3.49
N LEU A 3 -8.22 4.43 4.20
CA LEU A 3 -9.08 3.39 3.63
C LEU A 3 -10.50 3.97 3.51
N GLN A 4 -10.97 4.24 2.29
CA GLN A 4 -12.31 4.78 2.03
C GLN A 4 -13.23 3.68 1.51
N LYS A 5 -14.45 3.59 2.06
CA LYS A 5 -15.53 2.78 1.46
C LYS A 5 -16.11 3.54 0.28
N VAL A 6 -16.25 2.89 -0.86
CA VAL A 6 -16.86 3.49 -2.07
C VAL A 6 -18.00 2.60 -2.58
N ARG A 7 -18.96 3.22 -3.27
CA ARG A 7 -20.07 2.55 -3.95
C ARG A 7 -20.17 3.08 -5.37
N PHE A 8 -20.44 2.18 -6.33
CA PHE A 8 -20.62 2.55 -7.73
C PHE A 8 -21.52 1.54 -8.44
N GLY A 9 -22.36 2.01 -9.36
CA GLY A 9 -23.27 1.15 -10.11
C GLY A 9 -22.56 0.46 -11.28
N ASN A 10 -22.93 -0.80 -11.55
CA ASN A 10 -22.58 -1.48 -12.81
C ASN A 10 -23.63 -1.20 -13.91
N LYS A 11 -23.41 -1.74 -15.11
CA LYS A 11 -24.30 -1.52 -16.28
C LYS A 11 -25.74 -2.03 -16.07
N ASP A 12 -25.92 -3.00 -15.16
CA ASP A 12 -27.20 -3.64 -14.87
C ASP A 12 -27.92 -2.93 -13.70
N GLY A 13 -27.38 -1.80 -13.23
CA GLY A 13 -27.96 -0.97 -12.17
C GLY A 13 -27.72 -1.49 -10.74
N GLN A 14 -26.80 -2.43 -10.57
CA GLN A 14 -26.45 -2.99 -9.25
C GLN A 14 -25.33 -2.19 -8.60
N ASP A 15 -25.44 -1.94 -7.29
CA ASP A 15 -24.37 -1.25 -6.55
C ASP A 15 -23.24 -2.20 -6.17
N LEU A 16 -22.03 -1.90 -6.64
CA LEU A 16 -20.79 -2.55 -6.26
C LEU A 16 -20.13 -1.79 -5.09
N VAL A 17 -19.62 -2.54 -4.11
CA VAL A 17 -19.00 -1.97 -2.90
C VAL A 17 -17.50 -2.19 -2.88
N GLY A 18 -16.78 -1.08 -3.02
CA GLY A 18 -15.33 -1.03 -3.01
C GLY A 18 -14.69 -0.53 -1.70
N ARG A 19 -13.38 -0.74 -1.64
CA ARG A 19 -12.42 -0.11 -0.74
C ARG A 19 -11.36 0.55 -1.59
N LEU A 20 -11.26 1.87 -1.48
CA LEU A 20 -10.20 2.65 -2.09
C LEU A 20 -9.12 2.92 -1.05
N GLU A 21 -7.91 2.48 -1.35
CA GLU A 21 -6.72 2.74 -0.54
C GLU A 21 -5.82 3.73 -1.28
N LEU A 22 -5.46 4.82 -0.61
CA LEU A 22 -4.54 5.83 -1.14
C LEU A 22 -3.16 5.71 -0.47
N PRO A 23 -2.08 6.14 -1.15
CA PRO A 23 -0.77 6.27 -0.52
C PRO A 23 -0.85 7.26 0.66
N ALA A 24 0.15 7.23 1.55
CA ALA A 24 0.16 8.07 2.75
C ALA A 24 -0.01 9.57 2.43
N ASN A 25 0.56 10.04 1.32
CA ASN A 25 0.42 11.41 0.85
C ASN A 25 -0.88 11.69 0.07
N ARG A 26 -1.84 10.77 -0.01
CA ARG A 26 -3.11 10.84 -0.76
C ARG A 26 -3.03 11.18 -2.26
N HIS A 27 -1.83 11.36 -2.81
CA HIS A 27 -1.58 11.63 -4.22
C HIS A 27 -0.96 10.42 -4.90
N PRO A 28 -1.78 9.49 -5.40
CA PRO A 28 -1.29 8.37 -6.16
C PRO A 28 -0.72 8.82 -7.51
N HIS A 29 0.44 8.29 -7.87
CA HIS A 29 0.99 8.53 -9.21
C HIS A 29 0.21 7.78 -10.30
N ASN A 30 -0.37 6.63 -9.94
CA ASN A 30 -1.20 5.78 -10.79
C ASN A 30 -2.26 5.07 -9.94
N PHE A 31 -3.42 4.80 -10.53
CA PHE A 31 -4.41 3.92 -9.93
C PHE A 31 -4.30 2.49 -10.47
N ALA A 32 -4.52 1.53 -9.56
CA ALA A 32 -4.63 0.12 -9.82
C ALA A 32 -6.01 -0.39 -9.40
N ILE A 33 -6.62 -1.24 -10.22
CA ILE A 33 -7.77 -2.05 -9.80
C ILE A 33 -7.25 -3.43 -9.46
N PHE A 34 -7.61 -3.93 -8.28
CA PHE A 34 -7.26 -5.28 -7.87
C PHE A 34 -8.52 -6.16 -7.75
N ALA A 35 -8.71 -6.99 -8.78
CA ALA A 35 -9.68 -8.07 -8.85
C ALA A 35 -9.24 -9.27 -8.01
N HIS A 36 -9.83 -9.47 -6.84
CA HIS A 36 -9.52 -10.61 -5.99
C HIS A 36 -10.23 -11.90 -6.45
N CYS A 37 -9.88 -13.03 -5.83
CA CYS A 37 -10.50 -14.33 -6.08
C CYS A 37 -12.02 -14.34 -5.84
N PHE A 38 -12.74 -15.13 -6.64
CA PHE A 38 -14.20 -15.28 -6.59
C PHE A 38 -14.72 -15.91 -5.29
N THR A 39 -13.86 -16.67 -4.61
CA THR A 39 -14.17 -17.29 -3.31
C THR A 39 -13.90 -16.37 -2.13
N CYS A 40 -13.34 -15.19 -2.41
CA CYS A 40 -12.73 -14.32 -1.44
C CYS A 40 -13.54 -13.06 -1.29
N THR A 41 -13.43 -12.43 -0.13
CA THR A 41 -13.93 -11.07 0.06
C THR A 41 -12.76 -10.11 -0.11
N LYS A 42 -13.07 -8.82 -0.35
CA LYS A 42 -12.08 -7.75 -0.24
C LYS A 42 -11.38 -7.71 1.13
N ASN A 43 -11.80 -8.45 2.14
CA ASN A 43 -11.13 -8.44 3.46
C ASN A 43 -10.03 -9.48 3.61
N LEU A 44 -9.75 -10.29 2.58
CA LEU A 44 -8.73 -11.33 2.65
C LEU A 44 -7.34 -10.73 2.92
N THR A 45 -6.63 -11.31 3.90
CA THR A 45 -5.35 -10.78 4.40
C THR A 45 -4.31 -10.58 3.29
N ALA A 46 -4.19 -11.53 2.36
CA ALA A 46 -3.28 -11.42 1.23
C ALA A 46 -3.59 -10.20 0.35
N VAL A 47 -4.86 -10.00 0.03
CA VAL A 47 -5.34 -8.87 -0.79
C VAL A 47 -5.00 -7.54 -0.12
N ARG A 48 -5.19 -7.44 1.21
CA ARG A 48 -4.82 -6.27 2.01
C ARG A 48 -3.31 -6.04 2.02
N ASN A 49 -2.49 -7.09 2.16
CA ASN A 49 -1.04 -6.97 2.19
C ASN A 49 -0.47 -6.50 0.84
N ILE A 50 -0.97 -7.05 -0.27
CA ILE A 50 -0.59 -6.62 -1.61
C ILE A 50 -0.98 -5.15 -1.85
N SER A 51 -2.20 -4.76 -1.47
CA SER A 51 -2.63 -3.35 -1.55
C SER A 51 -1.77 -2.42 -0.73
N LYS A 52 -1.39 -2.82 0.49
CA LYS A 52 -0.48 -2.04 1.34
C LYS A 52 0.90 -1.85 0.70
N ALA A 53 1.45 -2.89 0.07
CA ALA A 53 2.73 -2.77 -0.63
C ALA A 53 2.64 -1.84 -1.85
N LEU A 54 1.54 -1.92 -2.61
CA LEU A 54 1.26 -1.02 -3.74
C LEU A 54 1.11 0.44 -3.29
N THR A 55 0.31 0.70 -2.24
CA THR A 55 0.10 2.07 -1.73
C THR A 55 1.34 2.65 -1.08
N SER A 56 2.16 1.83 -0.40
CA SER A 56 3.48 2.24 0.11
C SER A 56 4.43 2.65 -1.03
N ASN A 57 4.19 2.15 -2.24
CA ASN A 57 4.94 2.47 -3.44
C ASN A 57 4.32 3.58 -4.30
N GLY A 58 3.26 4.24 -3.83
CA GLY A 58 2.65 5.42 -4.47
C GLY A 58 1.44 5.15 -5.37
N PHE A 59 0.91 3.92 -5.38
CA PHE A 59 -0.32 3.60 -6.11
C PHE A 59 -1.58 3.92 -5.30
N GLY A 60 -2.64 4.34 -5.97
CA GLY A 60 -4.00 4.28 -5.44
C GLY A 60 -4.60 2.93 -5.82
N VAL A 61 -5.18 2.19 -4.89
CA VAL A 61 -5.65 0.83 -5.14
C VAL A 61 -7.14 0.73 -4.85
N LEU A 62 -7.94 0.47 -5.88
CA LEU A 62 -9.34 0.12 -5.75
C LEU A 62 -9.49 -1.40 -5.70
N ARG A 63 -10.13 -1.87 -4.64
CA ARG A 63 -10.58 -3.26 -4.50
C ARG A 63 -12.08 -3.26 -4.32
N PHE A 64 -12.79 -4.19 -4.94
CA PHE A 64 -14.24 -4.24 -4.80
C PHE A 64 -14.71 -5.68 -4.80
N ASP A 65 -15.84 -5.91 -4.13
CA ASP A 65 -16.51 -7.19 -4.24
C ASP A 65 -17.29 -7.18 -5.57
N PHE A 66 -17.13 -8.21 -6.41
CA PHE A 66 -17.93 -8.37 -7.63
C PHE A 66 -19.43 -8.50 -7.29
N THR A 67 -20.30 -8.36 -8.31
CA THR A 67 -21.74 -8.63 -8.14
C THR A 67 -21.96 -9.95 -7.41
N GLY A 68 -22.88 -9.94 -6.45
CA GLY A 68 -23.23 -11.12 -5.67
C GLY A 68 -22.20 -11.56 -4.63
N LEU A 69 -21.09 -10.84 -4.47
CA LEU A 69 -20.09 -11.10 -3.44
C LEU A 69 -20.09 -10.02 -2.35
N GLY A 70 -19.85 -10.47 -1.11
CA GLY A 70 -19.55 -9.59 0.01
C GLY A 70 -20.64 -8.56 0.30
N GLU A 71 -20.33 -7.29 0.10
CA GLU A 71 -21.26 -6.18 0.34
C GLU A 71 -21.92 -5.64 -0.94
N SER A 72 -21.58 -6.18 -2.11
CA SER A 72 -22.14 -5.76 -3.40
C SER A 72 -23.51 -6.37 -3.64
N ASP A 73 -24.36 -5.64 -4.36
CA ASP A 73 -25.71 -6.06 -4.72
C ASP A 73 -25.70 -7.24 -5.71
N GLY A 74 -26.88 -7.85 -5.88
CA GLY A 74 -27.12 -8.97 -6.78
C GLY A 74 -26.95 -10.33 -6.09
N ASP A 75 -27.36 -11.38 -6.80
CA ASP A 75 -27.14 -12.76 -6.37
C ASP A 75 -25.92 -13.32 -7.09
N PHE A 76 -25.02 -13.96 -6.34
CA PHE A 76 -23.89 -14.68 -6.94
C PHE A 76 -24.38 -15.70 -7.99
N GLU A 77 -25.52 -16.35 -7.73
CA GLU A 77 -26.12 -17.31 -8.65
C GLU A 77 -26.41 -16.73 -10.05
N ASN A 78 -26.62 -15.41 -10.12
CA ASN A 78 -26.90 -14.69 -11.36
C ASN A 78 -25.66 -14.07 -12.00
N THR A 79 -24.50 -14.18 -11.34
CA THR A 79 -23.24 -13.58 -11.78
C THR A 79 -22.54 -14.53 -12.76
N ASN A 80 -22.17 -14.02 -13.93
CA ASN A 80 -21.40 -14.75 -14.94
C ASN A 80 -20.04 -14.08 -15.18
N PHE A 81 -19.13 -14.80 -15.85
CA PHE A 81 -17.77 -14.32 -16.08
C PHE A 81 -17.76 -13.01 -16.89
N SER A 82 -18.64 -12.88 -17.88
CA SER A 82 -18.82 -11.64 -18.62
C SER A 82 -19.24 -10.48 -17.71
N GLY A 83 -20.15 -10.72 -16.75
CA GLY A 83 -20.57 -9.75 -15.74
C GLY A 83 -19.41 -9.24 -14.91
N ASN A 84 -18.48 -10.11 -14.51
CA ASN A 84 -17.30 -9.68 -13.76
C ASN A 84 -16.34 -8.81 -14.59
N VAL A 85 -16.23 -9.08 -15.89
CA VAL A 85 -15.50 -8.19 -16.79
C VAL A 85 -16.17 -6.82 -16.86
N GLU A 86 -17.51 -6.77 -16.89
CA GLU A 86 -18.28 -5.52 -16.90
C GLU A 86 -18.21 -4.79 -15.55
N ASP A 87 -18.15 -5.49 -14.42
CA ASP A 87 -17.90 -4.90 -13.11
C ASP A 87 -16.51 -4.25 -13.04
N LEU A 88 -15.49 -4.85 -13.68
CA LEU A 88 -14.16 -4.26 -13.80
C LEU A 88 -14.15 -2.98 -14.64
N ILE A 89 -14.97 -2.95 -15.70
CA ILE A 89 -15.16 -1.74 -16.51
C ILE A 89 -15.85 -0.67 -15.66
N ALA A 90 -16.92 -1.01 -14.94
CA ALA A 90 -17.60 -0.08 -14.04
C ALA A 90 -16.66 0.47 -12.94
N ALA A 91 -15.78 -0.37 -12.38
CA ALA A 91 -14.76 0.06 -11.42
C ALA A 91 -13.74 1.02 -12.06
N SER A 92 -13.38 0.80 -13.34
CA SER A 92 -12.53 1.70 -14.10
C SER A 92 -13.20 3.04 -14.36
N ASP A 93 -14.45 3.02 -14.81
CA ASP A 93 -15.24 4.23 -15.10
C ASP A 93 -15.46 5.05 -13.82
N PHE A 94 -15.69 4.39 -12.69
CA PHE A 94 -15.76 5.03 -11.38
C PHE A 94 -14.46 5.78 -11.03
N LEU A 95 -13.30 5.13 -11.21
CA LEU A 95 -12.01 5.76 -10.96
C LEU A 95 -11.72 6.91 -11.92
N GLU A 96 -12.04 6.74 -13.20
CA GLU A 96 -11.86 7.79 -14.21
C GLU A 96 -12.73 9.02 -13.93
N LYS A 97 -13.98 8.80 -13.52
CA LYS A 97 -14.93 9.89 -13.22
C LYS A 97 -14.60 10.66 -11.95
N ASN A 98 -14.16 9.96 -10.90
CA ASN A 98 -14.02 10.58 -9.56
C ASN A 98 -12.57 10.85 -9.16
N TYR A 99 -11.60 10.23 -9.84
CA TYR A 99 -10.19 10.32 -9.51
C TYR A 99 -9.34 10.43 -10.79
N GLN A 100 -8.60 9.37 -11.13
CA GLN A 100 -7.84 9.25 -12.36
C GLN A 100 -8.01 7.83 -12.90
N ALA A 101 -8.13 7.71 -14.22
CA ALA A 101 -8.30 6.42 -14.87
C ALA A 101 -7.20 5.42 -14.44
N PRO A 102 -7.56 4.17 -14.13
CA PRO A 102 -6.59 3.17 -13.72
C PRO A 102 -5.62 2.88 -14.87
N THR A 103 -4.39 2.53 -14.51
CA THR A 103 -3.36 2.18 -15.50
C THR A 103 -2.77 0.80 -15.26
N LEU A 104 -3.07 0.20 -14.11
CA LEU A 104 -2.66 -1.14 -13.72
C LEU A 104 -3.89 -1.98 -13.36
N LEU A 105 -3.95 -3.20 -13.89
CA LEU A 105 -4.84 -4.23 -13.36
C LEU A 105 -4.02 -5.27 -12.59
N VAL A 106 -4.52 -5.69 -11.44
CA VAL A 106 -4.01 -6.84 -10.69
C VAL A 106 -5.15 -7.82 -10.53
N GLY A 107 -4.93 -9.09 -10.85
CA GLY A 107 -5.94 -10.13 -10.71
C GLY A 107 -5.38 -11.35 -10.01
N HIS A 108 -6.12 -11.90 -9.05
CA HIS A 108 -5.76 -13.12 -8.32
C HIS A 108 -6.74 -14.25 -8.61
N SER A 109 -6.23 -15.47 -8.81
CA SER A 109 -7.02 -16.65 -9.17
C SER A 109 -7.89 -16.37 -10.41
N LEU A 110 -9.19 -16.67 -10.34
CA LEU A 110 -10.18 -16.31 -11.36
C LEU A 110 -10.23 -14.80 -11.69
N GLY A 111 -9.93 -13.93 -10.73
CA GLY A 111 -9.78 -12.49 -10.99
C GLY A 111 -8.63 -12.18 -11.95
N GLY A 112 -7.60 -13.04 -11.98
CA GLY A 112 -6.50 -13.01 -12.95
C GLY A 112 -6.96 -13.25 -14.39
N ALA A 113 -7.89 -14.19 -14.59
CA ALA A 113 -8.52 -14.37 -15.89
C ALA A 113 -9.37 -13.15 -16.24
N ALA A 114 -10.22 -12.68 -15.32
CA ALA A 114 -11.09 -11.53 -15.55
C ALA A 114 -10.33 -10.25 -15.97
N VAL A 115 -9.19 -9.95 -15.33
CA VAL A 115 -8.38 -8.78 -15.73
C VAL A 115 -7.73 -8.93 -17.11
N ILE A 116 -7.45 -10.14 -17.58
CA ILE A 116 -6.95 -10.34 -18.95
C ILE A 116 -8.03 -9.98 -19.97
N PHE A 117 -9.28 -10.40 -19.74
CA PHE A 117 -10.41 -10.04 -20.59
C PHE A 117 -10.75 -8.54 -20.50
N ALA A 118 -10.71 -7.96 -19.29
CA ALA A 118 -10.99 -6.54 -19.09
C ALA A 118 -9.91 -5.63 -19.67
N ALA A 119 -8.65 -6.07 -19.68
CA ALA A 119 -7.53 -5.25 -20.17
C ALA A 119 -7.66 -4.86 -21.64
N ASP A 120 -8.33 -5.64 -22.49
CA ASP A 120 -8.60 -5.28 -23.88
C ASP A 120 -9.69 -4.20 -24.01
N LYS A 121 -10.66 -4.20 -23.10
CA LYS A 121 -11.80 -3.26 -23.09
C LYS A 121 -11.49 -1.93 -22.39
N ILE A 122 -10.55 -1.91 -21.46
CA ILE A 122 -10.20 -0.71 -20.68
C ILE A 122 -8.95 -0.04 -21.29
N ASN A 123 -9.16 1.03 -22.06
CA ASN A 123 -8.13 1.72 -22.85
C ASN A 123 -7.02 2.38 -22.00
N SER A 124 -7.36 2.80 -20.79
CA SER A 124 -6.44 3.45 -19.84
C SER A 124 -5.38 2.50 -19.31
N ILE A 125 -5.67 1.19 -19.22
CA ILE A 125 -4.74 0.17 -18.71
C ILE A 125 -3.49 0.09 -19.60
N LYS A 126 -2.32 0.21 -18.97
CA LYS A 126 -1.01 0.14 -19.60
C LYS A 126 -0.21 -1.10 -19.18
N ALA A 127 -0.56 -1.74 -18.07
CA ALA A 127 0.07 -2.97 -17.62
C ALA A 127 -0.94 -3.82 -16.82
N LEU A 128 -0.73 -5.14 -16.79
CA LEU A 128 -1.56 -6.05 -16.01
C LEU A 128 -0.71 -7.12 -15.30
N THR A 129 -1.21 -7.59 -14.17
CA THR A 129 -0.58 -8.63 -13.35
C THR A 129 -1.60 -9.73 -13.04
N THR A 130 -1.16 -10.98 -13.12
CA THR A 130 -1.90 -12.14 -12.64
C THR A 130 -1.17 -12.83 -11.49
N ILE A 131 -1.92 -13.33 -10.51
CA ILE A 131 -1.40 -14.10 -9.37
C ILE A 131 -2.20 -15.41 -9.29
N GLY A 132 -1.55 -16.56 -9.50
CA GLY A 132 -2.23 -17.86 -9.38
C GLY A 132 -3.38 -18.05 -10.39
N ALA A 133 -3.30 -17.42 -11.56
CA ALA A 133 -4.44 -17.36 -12.48
C ALA A 133 -4.58 -18.62 -13.35
N PRO A 134 -5.82 -19.09 -13.62
CA PRO A 134 -6.05 -20.16 -14.58
C PRO A 134 -5.88 -19.64 -16.02
N SER A 135 -5.28 -20.45 -16.89
CA SER A 135 -5.04 -20.13 -18.31
C SER A 135 -6.23 -20.46 -19.21
N ASN A 136 -7.08 -21.39 -18.79
CA ASN A 136 -8.19 -21.90 -19.57
C ASN A 136 -9.31 -22.41 -18.63
N PRO A 137 -10.60 -22.23 -18.97
CA PRO A 137 -11.71 -22.94 -18.32
C PRO A 137 -11.52 -24.45 -18.14
N ILE A 138 -10.86 -25.15 -19.06
CA ILE A 138 -10.59 -26.60 -18.96
C ILE A 138 -9.75 -26.92 -17.71
N HIS A 139 -8.86 -26.00 -17.29
CA HIS A 139 -8.08 -26.13 -16.06
C HIS A 139 -8.83 -25.62 -14.82
N ILE A 140 -10.09 -25.23 -14.97
CA ILE A 140 -11.03 -24.98 -13.88
C ILE A 140 -12.03 -26.15 -13.83
N GLU A 141 -12.17 -26.94 -14.91
CA GLU A 141 -13.04 -28.13 -14.90
C GLU A 141 -12.69 -29.11 -13.78
N HIS A 142 -11.44 -29.24 -13.34
CA HIS A 142 -11.17 -30.09 -12.17
C HIS A 142 -11.73 -29.52 -10.86
N LEU A 143 -11.85 -28.19 -10.77
CA LEU A 143 -12.55 -27.51 -9.67
C LEU A 143 -14.08 -27.61 -9.83
N LEU A 144 -14.56 -27.78 -11.06
CA LEU A 144 -15.99 -27.88 -11.39
C LEU A 144 -16.46 -29.33 -11.67
N LYS A 145 -15.56 -30.32 -11.52
CA LYS A 145 -15.67 -31.63 -12.19
C LYS A 145 -16.92 -32.40 -11.81
N GLU A 146 -17.32 -32.29 -10.55
CA GLU A 146 -18.54 -32.92 -10.03
C GLU A 146 -19.81 -32.18 -10.49
N GLY A 147 -19.71 -30.87 -10.75
CA GLY A 147 -20.83 -30.02 -11.13
C GLY A 147 -21.06 -29.90 -12.64
N ILE A 148 -20.08 -30.16 -13.51
CA ILE A 148 -20.24 -29.98 -14.98
C ILE A 148 -21.40 -30.79 -15.56
N PRO A 149 -21.56 -32.10 -15.27
CA PRO A 149 -22.69 -32.87 -15.79
C PRO A 149 -24.04 -32.30 -15.36
N GLU A 150 -24.09 -31.73 -14.15
CA GLU A 150 -25.28 -31.05 -13.64
C GLU A 150 -25.49 -29.71 -14.34
N ILE A 151 -24.45 -28.86 -14.50
CA ILE A 151 -24.52 -27.60 -15.23
C ILE A 151 -25.02 -27.81 -16.66
N GLU A 152 -24.53 -28.83 -17.35
CA GLU A 152 -24.95 -29.15 -18.72
C GLU A 152 -26.41 -29.60 -18.79
N LYS A 153 -26.90 -30.32 -17.77
CA LYS A 153 -28.25 -30.90 -17.72
C LYS A 153 -29.32 -29.94 -17.21
N SER A 154 -29.06 -29.20 -16.12
CA SER A 154 -30.00 -28.34 -15.43
C SER A 154 -29.79 -26.84 -15.71
N GLY A 155 -28.67 -26.49 -16.36
CA GLY A 155 -28.28 -25.11 -16.63
C GLY A 155 -27.52 -24.43 -15.48
N LYS A 156 -27.38 -25.09 -14.31
CA LYS A 156 -26.60 -24.58 -13.16
C LYS A 156 -26.22 -25.69 -12.17
N ALA A 157 -25.11 -25.55 -11.44
CA ALA A 157 -24.77 -26.45 -10.33
C ALA A 157 -24.16 -25.69 -9.16
N VAL A 158 -24.32 -26.24 -7.96
CA VAL A 158 -23.66 -25.73 -6.75
C VAL A 158 -22.32 -26.42 -6.58
N ILE A 159 -21.24 -25.64 -6.47
CA ILE A 159 -19.87 -26.13 -6.44
C ILE A 159 -19.16 -25.55 -5.23
N ASN A 160 -18.54 -26.42 -4.44
CA ASN A 160 -17.74 -25.98 -3.29
C ASN A 160 -16.34 -25.57 -3.75
N LEU A 161 -15.99 -24.30 -3.59
CA LEU A 161 -14.66 -23.77 -3.88
C LEU A 161 -14.05 -23.22 -2.59
N SER A 162 -13.02 -23.90 -2.09
CA SER A 162 -12.29 -23.51 -0.87
C SER A 162 -13.19 -23.35 0.37
N GLY A 163 -14.17 -24.25 0.54
CA GLY A 163 -15.03 -24.30 1.73
C GLY A 163 -16.29 -23.43 1.65
N ARG A 164 -16.64 -22.92 0.46
CA ARG A 164 -17.87 -22.14 0.22
C ARG A 164 -18.59 -22.67 -1.02
N ASP A 165 -19.91 -22.76 -0.92
CA ASP A 165 -20.78 -23.22 -2.00
C ASP A 165 -21.12 -22.06 -2.95
N PHE A 166 -20.99 -22.31 -4.25
CA PHE A 166 -21.22 -21.34 -5.31
C PHE A 166 -22.08 -21.93 -6.41
N THR A 167 -23.18 -21.24 -6.77
CA THR A 167 -24.01 -21.63 -7.91
C THR A 167 -23.39 -21.12 -9.20
N ILE A 168 -22.92 -22.01 -10.06
CA ILE A 168 -22.37 -21.70 -11.38
C ILE A 168 -23.39 -22.05 -12.46
N LYS A 169 -23.71 -21.08 -13.33
CA LYS A 169 -24.61 -21.26 -14.48
C LYS A 169 -23.87 -21.74 -15.72
N LYS A 170 -24.59 -22.41 -16.63
CA LYS A 170 -24.06 -22.84 -17.94
C LYS A 170 -23.47 -21.70 -18.77
N GLN A 171 -24.08 -20.51 -18.69
CA GLN A 171 -23.55 -19.31 -19.34
C GLN A 171 -22.10 -18.99 -18.95
N PHE A 172 -21.68 -19.31 -17.71
CA PHE A 172 -20.29 -19.14 -17.28
C PHE A 172 -19.34 -20.03 -18.09
N LEU A 173 -19.72 -21.28 -18.36
CA LEU A 173 -18.95 -22.19 -19.21
C LEU A 173 -18.97 -21.73 -20.68
N ASP A 174 -20.13 -21.30 -21.17
CA ASP A 174 -20.30 -20.84 -22.55
C ASP A 174 -19.46 -19.58 -22.85
N ASP A 175 -19.47 -18.59 -21.94
CA ASP A 175 -18.67 -17.36 -22.01
C ASP A 175 -17.17 -17.67 -22.10
N LEU A 176 -16.74 -18.68 -21.34
CA LEU A 176 -15.35 -19.10 -21.28
C LEU A 176 -14.91 -19.89 -22.53
N GLN A 177 -15.84 -20.52 -23.26
CA GLN A 177 -15.57 -21.22 -24.53
C GLN A 177 -15.49 -20.29 -25.75
N HIS A 178 -16.18 -19.15 -25.76
CA HIS A 178 -16.36 -18.32 -26.96
C HIS A 178 -15.13 -17.46 -27.36
N LYS A 179 -14.21 -17.18 -26.44
CA LYS A 179 -12.88 -16.60 -26.76
C LYS A 179 -11.80 -17.22 -25.87
N PRO A 180 -10.89 -18.04 -26.40
CA PRO A 180 -9.82 -18.60 -25.58
C PRO A 180 -8.91 -17.47 -25.11
N LEU A 181 -8.58 -17.49 -23.81
CA LEU A 181 -7.70 -16.52 -23.16
C LEU A 181 -6.36 -16.37 -23.89
N SER A 182 -5.86 -17.44 -24.53
CA SER A 182 -4.67 -17.42 -25.37
C SER A 182 -4.76 -16.47 -26.57
N GLN A 183 -5.94 -16.35 -27.19
CA GLN A 183 -6.15 -15.44 -28.32
C GLN A 183 -6.10 -13.98 -27.86
N ILE A 184 -6.69 -13.67 -26.71
CA ILE A 184 -6.66 -12.33 -26.11
C ILE A 184 -5.22 -11.96 -25.76
N LEU A 185 -4.50 -12.84 -25.06
CA LEU A 185 -3.09 -12.63 -24.70
C LEU A 185 -2.19 -12.41 -25.92
N GLY A 186 -2.46 -13.09 -27.03
CA GLY A 186 -1.74 -12.91 -28.29
C GLY A 186 -1.96 -11.54 -28.95
N GLN A 187 -3.05 -10.84 -28.60
CA GLN A 187 -3.44 -9.55 -29.17
C GLN A 187 -3.29 -8.37 -28.19
N LEU A 188 -3.19 -8.64 -26.89
CA LEU A 188 -3.30 -7.66 -25.80
C LEU A 188 -2.30 -6.49 -25.89
N ARG A 189 -1.10 -6.72 -26.46
CA ARG A 189 -0.03 -5.70 -26.66
C ARG A 189 0.26 -4.81 -25.43
N LYS A 190 0.02 -5.32 -24.22
CA LYS A 190 0.31 -4.66 -22.94
C LYS A 190 1.28 -5.52 -22.12
N PRO A 191 2.25 -4.92 -21.42
CA PRO A 191 3.10 -5.59 -20.44
C PRO A 191 2.30 -6.46 -19.48
N ILE A 192 2.69 -7.72 -19.34
CA ILE A 192 2.07 -8.66 -18.39
C ILE A 192 3.10 -9.25 -17.43
N LEU A 193 2.75 -9.26 -16.14
CA LEU A 193 3.47 -9.97 -15.09
C LEU A 193 2.64 -11.15 -14.60
N ILE A 194 3.25 -12.32 -14.51
CA ILE A 194 2.62 -13.55 -14.05
C ILE A 194 3.35 -13.99 -12.79
N LEU A 195 2.66 -14.03 -11.65
CA LEU A 195 3.17 -14.57 -10.40
C LEU A 195 2.43 -15.85 -10.09
N HIS A 196 3.15 -16.93 -9.80
CA HIS A 196 2.50 -18.21 -9.54
C HIS A 196 3.39 -19.11 -8.69
N SER A 197 2.79 -19.87 -7.77
CA SER A 197 3.52 -20.81 -6.92
C SER A 197 3.69 -22.17 -7.61
N PRO A 198 4.89 -22.76 -7.63
CA PRO A 198 5.08 -24.13 -8.09
C PRO A 198 4.40 -25.17 -7.19
N GLN A 199 4.05 -24.81 -5.95
CA GLN A 199 3.31 -25.66 -5.00
C GLN A 199 1.81 -25.34 -4.94
N ASP A 200 1.28 -24.55 -5.87
CA ASP A 200 -0.15 -24.26 -5.94
C ASP A 200 -0.96 -25.54 -6.24
N THR A 201 -1.73 -26.01 -5.25
CA THR A 201 -2.57 -27.20 -5.34
C THR A 201 -3.97 -26.92 -5.89
N THR A 202 -4.34 -25.65 -6.07
CA THR A 202 -5.67 -25.24 -6.55
C THR A 202 -5.62 -24.99 -8.05
N VAL A 203 -4.67 -24.16 -8.49
CA VAL A 203 -4.41 -23.84 -9.90
C VAL A 203 -2.96 -24.21 -10.18
N ALA A 204 -2.75 -25.36 -10.83
CA ALA A 204 -1.41 -25.87 -11.10
C ALA A 204 -0.55 -24.86 -11.88
N ILE A 205 0.74 -24.82 -11.59
CA ILE A 205 1.74 -23.91 -12.18
C ILE A 205 1.79 -23.92 -13.72
N LYS A 206 1.36 -25.03 -14.33
CA LYS A 206 1.21 -25.16 -15.79
C LYS A 206 0.32 -24.06 -16.40
N ASN A 207 -0.65 -23.54 -15.64
CA ASN A 207 -1.47 -22.41 -16.09
C ASN A 207 -0.62 -21.15 -16.32
N ALA A 208 0.34 -20.85 -15.44
CA ALA A 208 1.24 -19.73 -15.63
C ALA A 208 2.10 -19.90 -16.88
N GLU A 209 2.58 -21.12 -17.15
CA GLU A 209 3.31 -21.45 -18.37
C GLU A 209 2.46 -21.17 -19.61
N GLU A 210 1.22 -21.63 -19.63
CA GLU A 210 0.30 -21.43 -20.77
C GLU A 210 -0.03 -19.95 -21.00
N ILE A 211 -0.27 -19.17 -19.93
CA ILE A 211 -0.44 -17.70 -20.01
C ILE A 211 0.84 -17.06 -20.56
N TYR A 212 2.01 -17.47 -20.05
CA TYR A 212 3.29 -16.93 -20.46
C TYR A 212 3.60 -17.22 -21.93
N VAL A 213 3.34 -18.44 -22.40
CA VAL A 213 3.54 -18.84 -23.80
C VAL A 213 2.60 -18.07 -24.73
N ALA A 214 1.33 -17.93 -24.36
CA ALA A 214 0.34 -17.23 -25.17
C ALA A 214 0.58 -15.70 -25.25
N ALA A 215 1.09 -15.09 -24.18
CA ALA A 215 1.38 -13.66 -24.15
C ALA A 215 2.53 -13.27 -25.09
N ARG A 216 2.49 -12.04 -25.61
CA ARG A 216 3.63 -11.42 -26.33
C ARG A 216 4.46 -10.55 -25.38
N HIS A 217 5.70 -10.23 -25.79
CA HIS A 217 6.53 -9.30 -25.03
C HIS A 217 5.93 -7.87 -25.03
N PRO A 218 6.12 -7.10 -23.94
CA PRO A 218 6.84 -7.45 -22.72
C PRO A 218 6.04 -8.40 -21.81
N LYS A 219 6.67 -9.51 -21.39
CA LYS A 219 6.07 -10.49 -20.48
C LYS A 219 7.09 -10.96 -19.46
N SER A 220 6.66 -11.17 -18.23
CA SER A 220 7.51 -11.55 -17.11
C SER A 220 6.82 -12.64 -16.29
N PHE A 221 7.61 -13.57 -15.75
CA PHE A 221 7.15 -14.61 -14.84
C PHE A 221 7.99 -14.56 -13.56
N ILE A 222 7.34 -14.68 -12.41
CA ILE A 222 7.96 -14.76 -11.09
C ILE A 222 7.37 -15.96 -10.34
N SER A 223 8.25 -16.86 -9.92
CA SER A 223 7.88 -17.99 -9.07
C SER A 223 7.64 -17.52 -7.64
N LEU A 224 6.53 -17.94 -7.04
CA LEU A 224 6.18 -17.71 -5.64
C LEU A 224 6.49 -18.97 -4.81
N ASP A 225 7.76 -19.35 -4.77
CA ASP A 225 8.20 -20.60 -4.13
C ASP A 225 7.80 -20.67 -2.65
N GLY A 226 7.19 -21.79 -2.26
CA GLY A 226 6.72 -22.06 -0.90
C GLY A 226 5.38 -21.42 -0.55
N ALA A 227 4.79 -20.60 -1.41
CA ALA A 227 3.50 -19.95 -1.17
C ALA A 227 2.33 -20.88 -1.52
N ASP A 228 1.22 -20.77 -0.79
CA ASP A 228 -0.04 -21.41 -1.18
C ASP A 228 -0.85 -20.56 -2.17
N HIS A 229 -1.95 -21.11 -2.70
CA HIS A 229 -2.80 -20.42 -3.68
C HIS A 229 -3.33 -19.07 -3.17
N LEU A 230 -3.64 -18.98 -1.87
CA LEU A 230 -4.27 -17.81 -1.25
C LEU A 230 -3.27 -16.79 -0.71
N LEU A 231 -1.96 -17.06 -0.82
CA LEU A 231 -0.89 -16.28 -0.21
C LEU A 231 -1.13 -16.04 1.29
N SER A 232 -1.50 -17.10 2.01
CA SER A 232 -1.87 -17.03 3.43
C SER A 232 -0.73 -16.49 4.31
N ASN A 233 0.51 -16.77 3.91
CA ASN A 233 1.69 -16.21 4.55
C ASN A 233 1.85 -14.71 4.22
N LYS A 234 1.96 -13.89 5.27
CA LYS A 234 2.16 -12.45 5.16
C LYS A 234 3.40 -12.10 4.34
N ARG A 235 4.50 -12.87 4.46
CA ARG A 235 5.73 -12.62 3.72
C ARG A 235 5.52 -12.71 2.20
N ASP A 236 4.78 -13.72 1.75
CA ASP A 236 4.58 -14.00 0.33
C ASP A 236 3.62 -12.98 -0.30
N SER A 237 2.55 -12.62 0.41
CA SER A 237 1.63 -11.57 -0.05
C SER A 237 2.27 -10.18 -0.09
N PHE A 238 3.12 -9.80 0.88
CA PHE A 238 3.90 -8.56 0.78
C PHE A 238 4.93 -8.61 -0.34
N TYR A 239 5.66 -9.71 -0.49
CA TYR A 239 6.62 -9.90 -1.57
C TYR A 239 5.96 -9.74 -2.94
N ALA A 240 4.82 -10.38 -3.17
CA ALA A 240 4.05 -10.24 -4.40
C ALA A 240 3.71 -8.76 -4.67
N GLY A 241 3.23 -8.03 -3.67
CA GLY A 241 2.92 -6.60 -3.81
C GLY A 241 4.12 -5.71 -4.16
N GLU A 242 5.29 -5.94 -3.54
CA GLU A 242 6.53 -5.21 -3.85
C GLU A 242 7.06 -5.52 -5.25
N VAL A 243 6.98 -6.79 -5.67
CA VAL A 243 7.37 -7.19 -7.04
C VAL A 243 6.47 -6.52 -8.06
N ILE A 244 5.15 -6.53 -7.83
CA ILE A 244 4.16 -5.90 -8.73
C ILE A 244 4.41 -4.40 -8.82
N SER A 245 4.56 -3.72 -7.68
CA SER A 245 4.77 -2.28 -7.66
C SER A 245 6.08 -1.89 -8.35
N GLY A 246 7.17 -2.59 -8.07
CA GLY A 246 8.48 -2.36 -8.68
C GLY A 246 8.49 -2.63 -10.18
N TRP A 247 7.89 -3.74 -10.62
CA TRP A 247 7.76 -4.09 -12.03
C TRP A 247 6.90 -3.08 -12.80
N ALA A 248 5.76 -2.67 -12.24
CA ALA A 248 4.83 -1.76 -12.91
C ALA A 248 5.47 -0.38 -13.17
N LYS A 249 6.34 0.11 -12.28
CA LYS A 249 7.08 1.38 -12.46
C LYS A 249 7.87 1.44 -13.78
N ARG A 250 8.27 0.30 -14.35
CA ARG A 250 8.98 0.25 -15.63
C ARG A 250 8.11 0.62 -16.84
N TYR A 251 6.79 0.44 -16.73
CA TYR A 251 5.84 0.56 -17.84
C TYR A 251 4.84 1.71 -17.66
N LEU A 252 4.63 2.14 -16.43
CA LEU A 252 3.72 3.23 -16.12
C LEU A 252 4.47 4.57 -16.13
N LYS A 253 3.88 5.57 -16.79
CA LYS A 253 4.38 6.94 -16.71
C LYS A 253 4.07 7.45 -15.30
N ILE A 254 5.12 7.59 -14.50
CA ILE A 254 5.07 8.23 -13.19
C ILE A 254 5.50 9.65 -13.41
N ASP A 255 4.54 10.57 -13.33
CA ASP A 255 4.83 11.98 -13.44
C ASP A 255 5.49 12.47 -12.15
N THR A 256 6.82 12.41 -12.11
CA THR A 256 7.61 12.94 -11.01
C THR A 256 7.56 14.47 -10.93
N THR A 257 6.93 15.15 -11.91
CA THR A 257 6.82 16.61 -11.95
C THR A 257 5.54 17.16 -11.34
N ARG A 258 4.59 16.29 -10.96
CA ARG A 258 3.25 16.70 -10.46
C ARG A 258 3.25 17.23 -9.02
N LYS A 259 4.33 17.04 -8.26
CA LYS A 259 4.56 17.84 -7.05
C LYS A 259 5.35 19.05 -7.50
N GLU A 260 4.78 20.24 -7.37
CA GLU A 260 5.62 21.42 -7.17
C GLU A 260 6.43 21.15 -5.90
N GLU A 261 7.60 20.53 -6.05
CA GLU A 261 8.54 20.43 -4.94
C GLU A 261 8.70 21.85 -4.42
N PRO A 262 8.53 22.10 -3.12
CA PRO A 262 8.64 23.45 -2.62
C PRO A 262 10.05 23.97 -2.92
N LYS A 263 10.13 24.83 -3.94
CA LYS A 263 11.38 25.39 -4.47
C LYS A 263 11.78 26.53 -3.54
N THR A 264 12.55 26.19 -2.52
CA THR A 264 13.07 27.15 -1.57
C THR A 264 14.58 27.26 -1.66
N LYS A 265 15.10 28.47 -1.41
CA LYS A 265 16.53 28.68 -1.11
C LYS A 265 16.82 28.54 0.39
N HIS A 266 15.79 28.40 1.22
CA HIS A 266 15.92 28.18 2.65
C HIS A 266 16.28 26.72 2.97
N GLN A 267 16.84 26.47 4.16
CA GLN A 267 17.26 25.14 4.58
C GLN A 267 16.08 24.18 4.78
N VAL A 268 14.92 24.71 5.16
CA VAL A 268 13.69 23.97 5.40
C VAL A 268 12.52 24.74 4.79
N VAL A 269 11.57 24.01 4.23
CA VAL A 269 10.24 24.50 3.86
C VAL A 269 9.20 23.48 4.28
N ALA A 270 8.08 23.98 4.78
CA ALA A 270 6.88 23.25 5.09
C ALA A 270 5.74 23.88 4.28
N SER A 271 4.93 23.07 3.63
CA SER A 271 3.81 23.50 2.79
C SER A 271 2.63 22.59 3.08
N LEU A 272 1.46 23.21 3.24
CA LEU A 272 0.22 22.56 3.59
C LEU A 272 -0.91 23.25 2.82
N ASP A 273 -1.70 22.44 2.13
CA ASP A 273 -2.90 22.90 1.42
C ASP A 273 -4.13 22.71 2.31
N HIS A 274 -5.18 23.49 2.05
CA HIS A 274 -6.39 23.49 2.88
C HIS A 274 -7.03 22.09 3.00
N ASP A 275 -7.04 21.32 1.91
CA ASP A 275 -7.71 20.02 1.83
C ASP A 275 -6.93 18.89 2.52
N ASP A 276 -5.67 19.14 2.93
CA ASP A 276 -4.78 18.15 3.54
C ASP A 276 -4.88 18.06 5.07
N GLY A 277 -5.72 18.89 5.70
CA GLY A 277 -5.86 18.92 7.16
C GLY A 277 -4.57 19.42 7.82
N PHE A 278 -3.93 18.61 8.66
CA PHE A 278 -2.60 18.90 9.26
C PHE A 278 -1.43 18.23 8.53
N SER A 279 -1.71 17.43 7.50
CA SER A 279 -0.66 16.73 6.75
C SER A 279 0.18 17.74 5.97
N THR A 280 1.42 17.93 6.40
CA THR A 280 2.34 18.96 5.90
C THR A 280 3.47 18.33 5.09
N GLN A 281 3.64 18.74 3.83
CA GLN A 281 4.79 18.35 3.03
C GLN A 281 6.00 19.19 3.39
N MET A 282 7.14 18.54 3.64
CA MET A 282 8.37 19.22 4.03
C MET A 282 9.55 18.85 3.13
N LYS A 283 10.42 19.83 2.90
CA LYS A 283 11.77 19.61 2.35
C LYS A 283 12.79 20.14 3.35
N VAL A 284 13.68 19.27 3.80
CA VAL A 284 14.77 19.55 4.77
C VAL A 284 16.09 19.27 4.07
N GLY A 285 16.77 20.31 3.62
CA GLY A 285 17.90 20.20 2.70
C GLY A 285 17.49 19.51 1.39
N ASN A 286 18.04 18.32 1.14
CA ASN A 286 17.72 17.49 -0.03
C ASN A 286 16.77 16.33 0.29
N HIS A 287 16.21 16.28 1.50
CA HIS A 287 15.33 15.21 1.94
C HIS A 287 13.88 15.69 1.99
N PHE A 288 12.96 14.81 1.60
CA PHE A 288 11.53 15.05 1.68
C PHE A 288 10.95 14.29 2.86
N LEU A 289 10.09 14.96 3.63
CA LEU A 289 9.47 14.46 4.83
C LEU A 289 7.99 14.85 4.83
N THR A 290 7.20 14.16 5.64
CA THR A 290 5.83 14.56 5.96
C THR A 290 5.75 14.76 7.46
N ALA A 291 5.18 15.87 7.90
CA ALA A 291 4.76 16.09 9.28
C ALA A 291 3.24 15.99 9.34
N ASP A 292 2.70 15.51 10.44
CA ASP A 292 1.26 15.45 10.65
C ASP A 292 0.95 15.42 12.13
N GLU A 293 -0.28 15.72 12.50
CA GLU A 293 -0.74 15.53 13.87
C GLU A 293 -1.43 14.17 14.04
N PRO A 294 -1.51 13.64 15.27
CA PRO A 294 -2.31 12.47 15.58
C PRO A 294 -3.81 12.67 15.28
N VAL A 295 -4.52 11.54 15.10
CA VAL A 295 -5.95 11.55 14.72
C VAL A 295 -6.86 12.18 15.79
N ASP A 296 -6.52 12.02 17.06
CA ASP A 296 -7.30 12.53 18.20
C ASP A 296 -7.32 14.07 18.30
N VAL A 297 -6.34 14.75 17.69
CA VAL A 297 -6.28 16.21 17.58
C VAL A 297 -6.61 16.72 16.16
N GLY A 298 -7.12 15.84 15.30
CA GLY A 298 -7.64 16.18 13.97
C GLY A 298 -6.65 16.02 12.81
N GLY A 299 -5.47 15.45 13.04
CA GLY A 299 -4.53 15.09 11.98
C GLY A 299 -4.80 13.72 11.37
N ASN A 300 -3.93 13.28 10.45
CA ASN A 300 -4.09 11.98 9.78
C ASN A 300 -3.05 10.93 10.21
N ASP A 301 -2.12 11.27 11.11
CA ASP A 301 -1.03 10.39 11.54
C ASP A 301 -0.21 9.83 10.34
N PHE A 302 0.03 10.67 9.32
CA PHE A 302 0.83 10.30 8.15
C PHE A 302 2.32 10.57 8.31
N GLY A 303 2.70 11.32 9.35
CA GLY A 303 4.06 11.64 9.71
C GLY A 303 4.15 12.05 11.18
N PRO A 304 5.37 12.22 11.72
CA PRO A 304 5.55 12.70 13.08
C PRO A 304 4.95 14.09 13.30
N SER A 305 4.46 14.32 14.52
CA SER A 305 4.07 15.64 15.00
C SER A 305 5.25 16.61 15.04
N PRO A 306 4.99 17.93 15.03
CA PRO A 306 6.04 18.93 15.14
C PRO A 306 6.95 18.73 16.37
N TYR A 307 6.40 18.35 17.53
CA TYR A 307 7.20 18.09 18.73
C TYR A 307 8.03 16.80 18.62
N GLU A 308 7.53 15.78 17.94
CA GLU A 308 8.31 14.58 17.63
C GLU A 308 9.46 14.89 16.67
N LEU A 309 9.27 15.80 15.71
CA LEU A 309 10.35 16.28 14.84
C LEU A 309 11.45 17.03 15.60
N VAL A 310 11.06 17.91 16.55
CA VAL A 310 12.02 18.58 17.44
C VAL A 310 12.76 17.56 18.32
N SER A 311 12.02 16.60 18.89
CA SER A 311 12.57 15.51 19.70
C SER A 311 13.53 14.63 18.90
N ALA A 312 13.19 14.31 17.65
CA ALA A 312 14.04 13.56 16.73
C ALA A 312 15.35 14.30 16.46
N GLY A 313 15.28 15.62 16.23
CA GLY A 313 16.46 16.47 16.09
C GLY A 313 17.37 16.45 17.33
N LEU A 314 16.78 16.51 18.53
CA LEU A 314 17.52 16.42 19.80
C LEU A 314 18.16 15.04 19.99
N SER A 315 17.42 13.95 19.75
CA SER A 315 17.95 12.58 19.83
C SER A 315 19.10 12.36 18.86
N ALA A 316 18.91 12.73 17.58
CA ALA A 316 19.91 12.56 16.54
C ALA A 316 21.18 13.36 16.84
N CYS A 317 21.05 14.63 17.21
CA CYS A 317 22.17 15.48 17.56
C CYS A 317 22.96 14.93 18.76
N THR A 318 22.25 14.38 19.75
CA THR A 318 22.86 13.74 20.92
C THR A 318 23.67 12.51 20.52
N ALA A 319 23.08 11.58 19.77
CA ALA A 319 23.77 10.36 19.33
C ALA A 319 25.02 10.67 18.49
N MET A 320 24.91 11.61 17.55
CA MET A 320 26.04 12.07 16.72
C MET A 320 27.15 12.69 17.56
N THR A 321 26.82 13.47 18.58
CA THR A 321 27.80 14.12 19.46
C THR A 321 28.56 13.09 20.30
N ILE A 322 27.85 12.09 20.84
CA ILE A 322 28.46 10.97 21.57
C ILE A 322 29.42 10.21 20.64
N GLN A 323 28.98 9.85 19.44
CA GLN A 323 29.79 9.12 18.47
C GLN A 323 31.04 9.90 18.04
N MET A 324 30.89 11.20 17.79
CA MET A 324 32.01 12.08 17.49
C MET A 324 33.05 12.09 18.63
N TYR A 325 32.60 12.18 19.88
CA TYR A 325 33.50 12.19 21.03
C TYR A 325 34.19 10.84 21.23
N ALA A 326 33.45 9.73 21.14
CA ALA A 326 33.99 8.38 21.23
C ALA A 326 35.09 8.14 20.19
N LYS A 327 34.86 8.53 18.92
CA LYS A 327 35.88 8.45 17.86
C LYS A 327 37.14 9.25 18.19
N ARG A 328 37.01 10.48 18.68
CA ARG A 328 38.16 11.32 19.08
C ARG A 328 38.98 10.71 20.23
N LYS A 329 38.34 9.90 21.09
CA LYS A 329 38.99 9.21 22.20
C LYS A 329 39.37 7.76 21.88
N ALA A 330 39.14 7.32 20.64
CA ALA A 330 39.30 5.93 20.20
C ALA A 330 38.55 4.92 21.10
N TRP A 331 37.37 5.29 21.59
CA TRP A 331 36.50 4.39 22.36
C TRP A 331 35.59 3.60 21.42
N VAL A 332 35.48 2.30 21.66
CA VAL A 332 34.60 1.40 20.92
C VAL A 332 33.20 1.47 21.51
N ILE A 333 32.22 1.84 20.69
CA ILE A 333 30.80 1.80 21.00
C ILE A 333 30.11 1.09 19.83
N ASP A 334 29.43 0.00 20.12
CA ASP A 334 28.74 -0.82 19.12
C ASP A 334 27.43 -0.14 18.69
N ASN A 335 26.71 0.44 19.66
CA ASN A 335 25.43 1.10 19.40
C ASN A 335 25.14 2.21 20.42
N ILE A 336 24.48 3.27 19.95
CA ILE A 336 24.01 4.42 20.73
C ILE A 336 22.52 4.61 20.43
N GLU A 337 21.68 4.35 21.42
CA GLU A 337 20.24 4.59 21.38
C GLU A 337 19.89 5.80 22.25
N VAL A 338 19.12 6.75 21.70
CA VAL A 338 18.66 7.95 22.43
C VAL A 338 17.15 8.05 22.29
N HIS A 339 16.45 7.83 23.39
CA HIS A 339 14.99 7.98 23.48
C HIS A 339 14.69 9.37 24.03
N THR A 340 13.79 10.09 23.36
CA THR A 340 13.33 11.41 23.82
C THR A 340 11.82 11.45 23.81
N SER A 341 11.22 11.91 24.90
CA SER A 341 9.79 12.19 25.03
C SER A 341 9.58 13.66 25.38
N HIS A 342 8.45 14.23 24.95
CA HIS A 342 8.04 15.59 25.27
C HIS A 342 6.76 15.56 26.08
N ASN A 343 6.72 16.29 27.19
CA ASN A 343 5.57 16.42 28.08
C ASN A 343 5.46 17.87 28.60
N ARG A 344 4.27 18.27 29.03
CA ARG A 344 4.06 19.53 29.76
C ARG A 344 3.93 19.24 31.25
N SER A 345 4.89 19.70 32.06
CA SER A 345 4.96 19.42 33.50
C SER A 345 4.79 20.69 34.35
N HIS A 346 4.40 20.51 35.62
CA HIS A 346 4.35 21.58 36.64
C HIS A 346 5.66 21.63 37.43
N VAL A 347 6.20 22.82 37.68
CA VAL A 347 7.39 22.99 38.54
C VAL A 347 7.00 22.87 40.00
N ALA A 348 7.65 21.95 40.74
CA ALA A 348 7.43 21.76 42.18
C ALA A 348 7.98 22.92 43.05
N ASP A 349 8.87 23.76 42.50
CA ASP A 349 9.63 24.80 43.22
C ASP A 349 9.35 26.24 42.76
N CYS A 350 8.15 26.56 42.26
CA CYS A 350 7.78 27.97 42.09
C CYS A 350 7.07 28.48 43.34
N LYS A 351 7.81 29.13 44.26
CA LYS A 351 7.23 29.76 45.47
C LYS A 351 6.40 31.02 45.20
N ASP A 352 6.30 31.50 43.96
CA ASP A 352 5.55 32.71 43.58
C ASP A 352 4.85 32.55 42.21
N CYS A 353 3.99 31.55 42.08
CA CYS A 353 3.20 31.35 40.86
C CYS A 353 1.68 31.40 41.15
N GLU A 354 1.14 32.57 41.51
CA GLU A 354 -0.31 32.85 41.45
C GLU A 354 -0.74 33.24 40.02
N SER A 355 -0.48 32.37 39.04
CA SER A 355 -1.09 32.49 37.72
C SER A 355 -1.24 31.10 37.08
N ASP A 356 -2.43 30.80 36.58
CA ASP A 356 -2.87 29.52 35.99
C ASP A 356 -2.09 29.06 34.73
N GLY A 357 -0.88 29.58 34.46
CA GLY A 357 -0.16 29.44 33.20
C GLY A 357 1.21 28.75 33.22
N SER A 358 1.75 28.31 34.36
CA SER A 358 3.15 27.86 34.46
C SER A 358 3.37 26.35 34.18
N LYS A 359 2.90 25.86 33.03
CA LYS A 359 3.35 24.56 32.50
C LYS A 359 4.61 24.77 31.68
N ILE A 360 5.70 24.06 32.01
CA ILE A 360 6.96 24.13 31.27
C ILE A 360 7.04 22.93 30.32
N ASP A 361 7.34 23.20 29.05
CA ASP A 361 7.67 22.15 28.09
C ASP A 361 8.95 21.43 28.53
N THR A 362 8.83 20.13 28.79
CA THR A 362 9.89 19.27 29.30
C THR A 362 10.20 18.19 28.28
N PHE A 363 11.48 18.07 27.90
CA PHE A 363 11.98 16.95 27.12
C PHE A 363 12.75 16.01 28.04
N GLU A 364 12.29 14.76 28.16
CA GLU A 364 12.98 13.71 28.90
C GLU A 364 13.79 12.87 27.93
N ARG A 365 15.04 12.58 28.27
CA ARG A 365 15.97 11.88 27.38
C ARG A 365 16.67 10.73 28.10
N GLU A 366 16.55 9.53 27.56
CA GLU A 366 17.22 8.32 28.02
C GLU A 366 18.24 7.84 27.00
N ILE A 367 19.43 7.45 27.46
CA ILE A 367 20.54 7.05 26.59
C ILE A 367 21.01 5.66 26.95
N LYS A 368 21.00 4.76 25.96
CA LYS A 368 21.49 3.39 26.10
C LYS A 368 22.72 3.19 25.21
N LEU A 369 23.80 2.75 25.83
CA LEU A 369 25.10 2.52 25.20
C LEU A 369 25.43 1.03 25.24
N THR A 370 25.76 0.46 24.08
CA THR A 370 26.23 -0.92 23.97
C THR A 370 27.69 -0.92 23.54
N GLY A 371 28.55 -1.61 24.29
CA GLY A 371 29.98 -1.75 23.99
C GLY A 371 30.86 -1.88 25.24
N PRO A 372 32.17 -2.11 25.07
CA PRO A 372 33.13 -2.31 26.15
C PRO A 372 33.53 -0.98 26.81
N LEU A 373 32.56 -0.30 27.44
CA LEU A 373 32.77 0.97 28.13
C LEU A 373 32.82 0.78 29.64
N ASP A 374 33.83 1.36 30.27
CA ASP A 374 33.91 1.47 31.73
C ASP A 374 32.99 2.58 32.28
N GLU A 375 32.76 2.58 33.59
CA GLU A 375 31.88 3.54 34.25
C GLU A 375 32.39 4.99 34.17
N LYS A 376 33.70 5.22 34.06
CA LYS A 376 34.26 6.57 33.89
C LYS A 376 33.95 7.09 32.49
N GLN A 377 34.08 6.25 31.47
CA GLN A 377 33.73 6.56 30.09
C GLN A 377 32.24 6.85 29.97
N LYS A 378 31.37 6.02 30.56
CA LYS A 378 29.90 6.26 30.56
C LYS A 378 29.53 7.59 31.21
N LYS A 379 30.05 7.88 32.41
CA LYS A 379 29.82 9.17 33.07
C LYS A 379 30.30 10.35 32.21
N ARG A 380 31.45 10.19 31.55
CA ARG A 380 31.96 11.23 30.66
C ARG A 380 31.10 11.41 29.41
N ILE A 381 30.59 10.34 28.83
CA ILE A 381 29.68 10.38 27.68
C ILE A 381 28.39 11.12 28.05
N LEU A 382 27.84 10.85 29.24
CA LEU A 382 26.63 11.54 29.71
C LEU A 382 26.83 13.06 29.78
N GLN A 383 27.96 13.53 30.32
CA GLN A 383 28.32 14.95 30.33
C GLN A 383 28.49 15.56 28.93
N ILE A 384 28.81 14.75 27.92
CA ILE A 384 28.98 15.17 26.53
C ILE A 384 27.63 15.19 25.80
N ALA A 385 26.68 14.33 26.19
CA ALA A 385 25.32 14.31 25.65
C ALA A 385 24.60 15.66 25.86
N ASP A 386 24.86 16.34 26.97
CA ASP A 386 24.35 17.69 27.29
C ASP A 386 25.11 18.83 26.58
N LYS A 387 26.02 18.49 25.67
CA LYS A 387 26.80 19.50 24.91
C LYS A 387 26.51 19.47 23.42
N CYS A 388 25.54 18.68 22.98
CA CYS A 388 25.14 18.66 21.58
C CYS A 388 24.56 20.03 21.17
N PRO A 389 24.81 20.50 19.93
CA PRO A 389 24.34 21.80 19.47
C PRO A 389 22.85 22.06 19.70
N VAL A 390 21.97 21.10 19.38
CA VAL A 390 20.52 21.25 19.56
C VAL A 390 20.13 21.42 21.02
N HIS A 391 20.73 20.66 21.94
CA HIS A 391 20.52 20.84 23.38
C HIS A 391 20.91 22.24 23.84
N LYS A 392 22.07 22.75 23.39
CA LYS A 392 22.49 24.13 23.72
C LYS A 392 21.51 25.17 23.21
N THR A 393 20.97 24.98 22.01
CA THR A 393 19.95 25.87 21.45
C THR A 393 18.71 25.89 22.33
N LEU A 394 18.17 24.72 22.72
CA LEU A 394 16.97 24.62 23.59
C LEU A 394 17.15 25.25 24.98
N HIS A 395 18.38 25.33 25.49
CA HIS A 395 18.70 25.98 26.76
C HIS A 395 19.13 27.46 26.63
N SER A 396 19.21 27.99 25.41
CA SER A 396 19.61 29.38 25.14
C SER A 396 18.40 30.27 24.87
N GLN A 397 18.59 31.59 24.96
CA GLN A 397 17.60 32.53 24.50
C GLN A 397 17.56 32.53 22.96
N ILE A 398 16.49 31.99 22.38
CA ILE A 398 16.28 31.89 20.93
C ILE A 398 15.38 33.04 20.45
N GLN A 399 15.65 33.56 19.25
CA GLN A 399 14.78 34.52 18.57
C GLN A 399 14.21 33.87 17.29
N VAL A 400 12.90 34.01 17.08
CA VAL A 400 12.21 33.65 15.84
C VAL A 400 11.70 34.94 15.20
N ILE A 401 12.17 35.25 13.99
CA ILE A 401 11.78 36.45 13.24
C ILE A 401 10.83 36.03 12.12
N THR A 402 9.59 36.51 12.16
CA THR A 402 8.54 36.17 11.20
C THR A 402 8.34 37.31 10.20
N LYS A 403 8.27 36.98 8.92
CA LYS A 403 7.93 37.92 7.85
C LYS A 403 6.99 37.25 6.85
N LEU A 404 5.94 37.96 6.44
CA LEU A 404 5.08 37.55 5.33
C LEU A 404 5.78 37.83 3.99
N ILE A 405 5.68 36.89 3.06
CA ILE A 405 6.17 37.00 1.68
C ILE A 405 4.97 36.91 0.74
N ASP A 406 5.00 37.69 -0.34
CA ASP A 406 3.96 37.75 -1.38
C ASP A 406 4.21 36.76 -2.53
#